data_AF-A0A9W6KHF1-F1
#
_entry.id   AF-A0A9W6KHF1-F1
#
_cell.length_a   1.000
_cell.length_b   1.000
_cell.length_c   1.000
_cell.angle_alpha   90.00
_cell.angle_beta   90.00
_cell.angle_gamma   90.00
#
_symmetry.space_group_name_H-M   'P 1'
#
loop_
_entity.id
_entity.type
_entity.pdbx_description
1 polymer ?
#
loop_
_entity_poly.entity_id
_entity_poly.type
_entity_poly.pdbx_seq_one_letter_code
_entity_poly.pdbx_strand_id
1 'polypeptide(L)'
;MARLPGGLPVWRGRRLLGGAEPPSSPPTLPAVDAAHHAALHSVVLDALKFADAAPPHSVHLGGAATVRTDGGFLVIGLPLVWGLSGDELRVLLAHELALPPSRHPDLVRNLLNARRHTARSEKAAARHARLVGATGELLAEAEQVRDATAITAAGGGLSAVEDAARALLKAAATEAGFAAFAAAPLASGTAPTLDTGSLPTTAIVRAEDLHAAWQLRLARWGAPAARLSREDLAARHPGLAEELLTPSIVSLVTLDPDAVPLDELGPATLRTLAAEVLPDSADPWVRLADLPVESYLPDVERRARQYVEAVTEVLGRTPDDRDELAGTLLRRPVDVERARRGLPPEADAETPPPWMGAALLAVVVEYALLRKGWRREHPLLPRCLVAPDSASSIDLNELVRSDPGALVTHLG
;
A
#
# COMPACT_ATOMS: atom_id res chain seq x y z
N MET A 1 14.65 -40.48 6.13
CA MET A 1 14.91 -39.15 5.53
C MET A 1 13.82 -38.19 5.98
N ALA A 2 14.17 -37.01 6.50
CA ALA A 2 13.18 -36.00 6.91
C ALA A 2 12.43 -35.45 5.68
N ARG A 3 11.10 -35.34 5.80
CA ARG A 3 10.20 -34.83 4.76
C ARG A 3 9.32 -33.72 5.34
N LEU A 4 8.94 -32.78 4.50
CA LEU A 4 7.90 -31.78 4.76
C LEU A 4 6.51 -32.41 4.58
N PRO A 5 5.42 -31.71 4.96
CA PRO A 5 4.07 -32.06 4.53
C PRO A 5 4.00 -32.21 3.00
N GLY A 6 3.10 -33.07 2.51
CA GLY A 6 3.09 -33.48 1.09
C GLY A 6 4.31 -34.32 0.63
N GLY A 7 5.19 -34.76 1.54
CA GLY A 7 6.26 -35.72 1.22
C GLY A 7 7.52 -35.15 0.56
N LEU A 8 7.62 -33.82 0.42
CA LEU A 8 8.79 -33.16 -0.17
C LEU A 8 10.06 -33.36 0.71
N PRO A 9 11.18 -33.86 0.17
CA PRO A 9 12.43 -33.98 0.95
C PRO A 9 12.98 -32.62 1.38
N VAL A 10 13.40 -32.50 2.64
CA VAL A 10 13.90 -31.24 3.25
C VAL A 10 15.07 -30.62 2.47
N TRP A 11 16.02 -31.46 2.03
CA TRP A 11 17.18 -31.00 1.25
C TRP A 11 16.76 -30.35 -0.07
N ARG A 12 15.66 -30.81 -0.69
CA ARG A 12 15.12 -30.26 -1.93
C ARG A 12 14.49 -28.90 -1.69
N GLY A 13 13.73 -28.73 -0.60
CA GLY A 13 13.19 -27.44 -0.17
C GLY A 13 14.30 -26.40 0.04
N ARG A 14 15.34 -26.75 0.81
CA ARG A 14 16.50 -25.88 1.04
C ARG A 14 17.22 -25.48 -0.26
N ARG A 15 17.41 -26.44 -1.17
CA ARG A 15 18.03 -26.18 -2.48
C ARG A 15 17.19 -25.22 -3.33
N LEU A 16 15.86 -25.35 -3.31
CA LEU A 16 14.95 -24.48 -4.10
C LEU A 16 14.95 -23.04 -3.58
N LEU A 17 15.09 -22.86 -2.26
CA LEU A 17 15.28 -21.55 -1.63
C LEU A 17 16.71 -20.98 -1.79
N GLY A 18 17.61 -21.70 -2.47
CA GLY A 18 18.98 -21.25 -2.69
C GLY A 18 19.89 -21.31 -1.45
N GLY A 19 19.52 -22.09 -0.43
CA GLY A 19 20.33 -22.24 0.78
C GLY A 19 20.32 -21.03 1.72
N ALA A 20 19.33 -20.14 1.60
CA ALA A 20 19.14 -19.05 2.55
C ALA A 20 19.01 -19.61 3.97
N GLU A 21 19.97 -19.31 4.83
CA GLU A 21 19.87 -19.51 6.27
C GLU A 21 19.01 -18.39 6.88
N PRO A 22 18.24 -18.68 7.93
CA PRO A 22 17.52 -17.64 8.65
C PRO A 22 18.51 -16.62 9.23
N PRO A 23 18.14 -15.34 9.33
CA PRO A 23 18.95 -14.34 9.99
C PRO A 23 19.16 -14.74 11.46
N SER A 24 20.40 -14.61 11.91
CA SER A 24 20.85 -15.05 13.22
C SER A 24 20.71 -13.98 14.31
N SER A 25 20.32 -12.76 13.96
CA SER A 25 20.26 -11.62 14.87
C SER A 25 18.84 -11.06 14.95
N PRO A 26 18.39 -10.65 16.14
CA PRO A 26 17.11 -9.99 16.30
C PRO A 26 17.08 -8.71 15.46
N PRO A 27 15.94 -8.38 14.85
CA PRO A 27 15.82 -7.14 14.12
C PRO A 27 15.98 -5.97 15.09
N THR A 28 16.64 -4.90 14.66
CA THR A 28 16.72 -3.61 15.38
C THR A 28 15.38 -2.86 15.26
N LEU A 29 14.29 -3.54 15.61
CA LEU A 29 12.92 -3.06 15.46
C LEU A 29 12.24 -2.93 16.84
N PRO A 30 11.28 -2.01 16.99
CA PRO A 30 10.56 -1.79 18.25
C PRO A 30 9.88 -3.08 18.70
N ALA A 31 10.08 -3.45 19.97
CA ALA A 31 9.46 -4.63 20.54
C ALA A 31 7.97 -4.41 20.79
N VAL A 32 7.19 -5.49 20.70
CA VAL A 32 5.78 -5.56 21.07
C VAL A 32 5.68 -6.60 22.19
N ASP A 33 5.35 -6.15 23.40
CA ASP A 33 5.24 -6.99 24.58
C ASP A 33 4.17 -6.45 25.54
N ALA A 34 4.02 -7.07 26.71
CA ALA A 34 3.02 -6.63 27.69
C ALA A 34 3.31 -5.24 28.28
N ALA A 35 4.56 -4.77 28.24
CA ALA A 35 4.97 -3.45 28.71
C ALA A 35 4.92 -2.39 27.60
N HIS A 36 5.05 -2.79 26.33
CA HIS A 36 5.05 -1.93 25.15
C HIS A 36 4.04 -2.42 24.11
N HIS A 37 3.02 -1.61 23.81
CA HIS A 37 1.94 -1.94 22.89
C HIS A 37 1.11 -3.14 23.36
N ALA A 38 0.69 -3.13 24.63
CA ALA A 38 0.01 -4.25 25.30
C ALA A 38 -1.24 -4.74 24.55
N ALA A 39 -2.00 -3.84 23.91
CA ALA A 39 -3.17 -4.20 23.12
C ALA A 39 -2.79 -5.05 21.90
N LEU A 40 -1.74 -4.66 21.17
CA LEU A 40 -1.22 -5.44 20.05
C LEU A 40 -0.63 -6.77 20.51
N HIS A 41 0.08 -6.78 21.63
CA HIS A 41 0.58 -8.02 22.21
C HIS A 41 -0.56 -9.00 22.55
N SER A 42 -1.69 -8.52 23.08
CA SER A 42 -2.87 -9.36 23.33
C SER A 42 -3.45 -9.95 22.04
N VAL A 43 -3.57 -9.15 20.99
CA VAL A 43 -4.03 -9.61 19.67
C VAL A 43 -3.13 -10.72 19.12
N VAL A 44 -1.81 -10.59 19.29
CA VAL A 44 -0.85 -11.64 18.89
C VAL A 44 -1.05 -12.92 19.67
N LEU A 45 -1.21 -12.83 21.00
CA LEU A 45 -1.46 -14.01 21.84
C LEU A 45 -2.75 -14.73 21.45
N ASP A 46 -3.80 -13.99 21.10
CA ASP A 46 -5.05 -14.58 20.64
C ASP A 46 -4.90 -15.23 19.26
N ALA A 47 -4.21 -14.58 18.32
CA ALA A 47 -3.91 -15.17 17.02
C ALA A 47 -3.09 -16.47 17.12
N LEU A 48 -2.10 -16.53 18.03
CA LEU A 48 -1.30 -17.74 18.29
C LEU A 48 -2.16 -18.92 18.77
N LYS A 49 -3.19 -18.67 19.60
CA LYS A 49 -4.12 -19.70 20.06
C LYS A 49 -4.90 -20.30 18.90
N PHE A 50 -5.41 -19.46 17.98
CA PHE A 50 -6.14 -19.94 16.81
C PHE A 50 -5.24 -20.71 15.84
N ALA A 51 -4.00 -20.26 15.67
CA ALA A 51 -3.03 -20.90 14.79
C ALA A 51 -2.40 -22.19 15.36
N ASP A 52 -2.69 -22.55 16.62
CA ASP A 52 -2.01 -23.60 17.38
C ASP A 52 -0.47 -23.52 17.25
N ALA A 53 0.03 -22.28 17.29
CA ALA A 53 1.42 -21.98 17.02
C ALA A 53 2.19 -21.73 18.32
N ALA A 54 3.42 -22.24 18.39
CA ALA A 54 4.33 -21.90 19.48
C ALA A 54 4.59 -20.38 19.49
N PRO A 55 4.72 -19.76 20.68
CA PRO A 55 5.00 -18.35 20.77
C PRO A 55 6.36 -18.02 20.10
N PRO A 56 6.45 -16.90 19.37
CA PRO A 56 7.72 -16.44 18.82
C PRO A 56 8.68 -16.06 19.95
N HIS A 57 9.99 -16.04 19.66
CA HIS A 57 11.00 -15.57 20.61
C HIS A 57 10.77 -14.11 21.02
N SER A 58 10.39 -13.27 20.05
CA SER A 58 9.92 -11.92 20.28
C SER A 58 9.06 -11.42 19.13
N VAL A 59 8.26 -10.39 19.41
CA VAL A 59 7.38 -9.71 18.45
C VAL A 59 7.87 -8.28 18.26
N HIS A 60 7.85 -7.79 17.03
CA HIS A 60 8.34 -6.46 16.67
C HIS A 60 7.38 -5.74 15.72
N LEU A 61 7.36 -4.41 15.77
CA LEU A 61 6.76 -3.57 14.74
C LEU A 61 7.69 -3.45 13.54
N GLY A 62 7.16 -3.63 12.34
CA GLY A 62 7.86 -3.43 11.08
C GLY A 62 7.33 -2.21 10.31
N GLY A 63 8.14 -1.66 9.42
CA GLY A 63 7.74 -0.57 8.54
C GLY A 63 6.97 -1.00 7.31
N ALA A 64 7.21 -2.22 6.82
CA ALA A 64 6.47 -2.74 5.67
C ALA A 64 5.02 -3.07 6.04
N ALA A 65 4.09 -2.96 5.09
CA ALA A 65 2.69 -3.33 5.28
C ALA A 65 2.48 -4.86 5.19
N THR A 66 3.29 -5.64 5.90
CA THR A 66 3.30 -7.11 5.83
C THR A 66 3.41 -7.73 7.23
N VAL A 67 3.03 -9.00 7.33
CA VAL A 67 3.36 -9.85 8.48
C VAL A 67 4.46 -10.80 8.03
N ARG A 68 5.56 -10.86 8.77
CA ARG A 68 6.68 -11.74 8.49
C ARG A 68 7.07 -12.50 9.74
N THR A 69 7.32 -13.79 9.62
CA THR A 69 8.04 -14.54 10.66
C THR A 69 9.39 -14.96 10.12
N ASP A 70 10.46 -14.62 10.83
CA ASP A 70 11.83 -14.92 10.43
C ASP A 70 12.69 -15.26 11.64
N GLY A 71 13.44 -16.37 11.61
CA GLY A 71 14.31 -16.77 12.73
C GLY A 71 13.62 -16.92 14.11
N GLY A 72 12.30 -17.16 14.13
CA GLY A 72 11.50 -17.20 15.37
C GLY A 72 11.03 -15.82 15.86
N PHE A 73 11.28 -14.75 15.10
CA PHE A 73 10.78 -13.39 15.33
C PHE A 73 9.51 -13.16 14.52
N LEU A 74 8.49 -12.54 15.11
CA LEU A 74 7.30 -12.07 14.40
C LEU A 74 7.43 -10.56 14.18
N VAL A 75 7.34 -10.10 12.94
CA VAL A 75 7.33 -8.68 12.55
C VAL A 75 5.96 -8.33 11.99
N ILE A 76 5.32 -7.33 12.58
CA ILE A 76 3.98 -6.87 12.23
C ILE A 76 4.07 -5.46 11.66
N GLY A 77 3.65 -5.31 10.41
CA GLY A 77 3.67 -4.04 9.71
C GLY A 77 2.80 -2.96 10.33
N LEU A 78 3.41 -1.83 10.69
CA LEU A 78 2.71 -0.65 11.22
C LEU A 78 1.56 -0.17 10.29
N PRO A 79 1.71 -0.16 8.95
CA PRO A 79 0.60 0.19 8.06
C PRO A 79 -0.63 -0.73 8.19
N LEU A 80 -0.43 -2.02 8.52
CA LEU A 80 -1.52 -2.98 8.73
C LEU A 80 -2.23 -2.72 10.07
N VAL A 81 -1.48 -2.36 11.11
CA VAL A 81 -2.05 -2.05 12.43
C VAL A 81 -3.02 -0.88 12.37
N TRP A 82 -2.74 0.13 11.54
CA TRP A 82 -3.64 1.27 11.32
C TRP A 82 -4.74 1.02 10.29
N GLY A 83 -4.49 0.14 9.33
CA GLY A 83 -5.42 -0.15 8.23
C GLY A 83 -6.46 -1.23 8.56
N LEU A 84 -6.33 -1.95 9.67
CA LEU A 84 -7.19 -3.07 10.06
C LEU A 84 -7.75 -2.86 11.46
N SER A 85 -8.98 -3.32 11.70
CA SER A 85 -9.50 -3.43 13.06
C SER A 85 -8.75 -4.49 13.87
N GLY A 86 -8.88 -4.48 15.20
CA GLY A 86 -8.27 -5.51 16.05
C GLY A 86 -8.65 -6.94 15.68
N ASP A 87 -9.92 -7.17 15.30
CA ASP A 87 -10.39 -8.49 14.86
C ASP A 87 -9.85 -8.87 13.48
N GLU A 88 -9.82 -7.94 12.53
CA GLU A 88 -9.24 -8.18 11.20
C GLU A 88 -7.74 -8.49 11.30
N LEU A 89 -7.01 -7.77 12.16
CA LEU A 89 -5.60 -8.03 12.40
C LEU A 89 -5.38 -9.38 13.08
N ARG A 90 -6.23 -9.77 14.04
CA ARG A 90 -6.21 -11.10 14.68
C ARG A 90 -6.39 -12.22 13.65
N VAL A 91 -7.36 -12.07 12.75
CA VAL A 91 -7.62 -13.01 11.64
C VAL A 91 -6.40 -13.11 10.72
N LEU A 92 -5.84 -11.97 10.30
CA LEU A 92 -4.65 -11.95 9.46
C LEU A 92 -3.45 -12.62 10.15
N LEU A 93 -3.20 -12.30 11.42
CA LEU A 93 -2.08 -12.90 12.17
C LEU A 93 -2.27 -14.40 12.34
N ALA A 94 -3.48 -14.87 12.65
CA ALA A 94 -3.77 -16.29 12.76
C ALA A 94 -3.54 -17.00 11.42
N HIS A 95 -3.97 -16.39 10.31
CA HIS A 95 -3.67 -16.86 8.96
C HIS A 95 -2.17 -16.94 8.67
N GLU A 96 -1.40 -15.92 9.03
CA GLU A 96 0.04 -15.84 8.76
C GLU A 96 0.89 -16.76 9.64
N LEU A 97 0.41 -17.07 10.85
CA LEU A 97 1.08 -17.95 11.80
C LEU A 97 0.77 -19.44 11.55
N ALA A 98 -0.41 -19.75 11.01
CA ALA A 98 -0.87 -21.11 10.78
C ALA A 98 0.00 -21.85 9.77
N LEU A 99 0.42 -23.06 10.13
CA LEU A 99 1.17 -23.96 9.27
C LEU A 99 0.66 -25.39 9.45
N PRO A 100 0.73 -26.22 8.39
CA PRO A 100 0.46 -27.65 8.53
C PRO A 100 1.47 -28.30 9.50
N PRO A 101 1.08 -29.34 10.25
CA PRO A 101 1.95 -30.03 11.19
C PRO A 101 3.28 -30.47 10.54
N SER A 102 4.39 -29.88 10.97
CA SER A 102 5.70 -30.09 10.35
C SER A 102 6.83 -30.01 11.38
N ARG A 103 7.86 -30.85 11.22
CA ARG A 103 9.12 -30.74 11.98
C ARG A 103 10.02 -29.61 11.49
N HIS A 104 9.63 -28.94 10.40
CA HIS A 104 10.40 -27.87 9.76
C HIS A 104 9.50 -26.68 9.38
N PRO A 105 8.84 -26.02 10.36
CA PRO A 105 7.88 -24.95 10.10
C PRO A 105 8.52 -23.77 9.34
N ASP A 106 9.75 -23.38 9.68
CA ASP A 106 10.44 -22.26 9.02
C ASP A 106 10.70 -22.52 7.53
N LEU A 107 10.97 -23.78 7.16
CA LEU A 107 11.16 -24.15 5.76
C LEU A 107 9.85 -24.05 4.97
N VAL A 108 8.72 -24.45 5.56
CA VAL A 108 7.39 -24.29 4.93
C VAL A 108 7.05 -22.81 4.78
N ARG A 109 7.30 -22.01 5.82
CA ARG A 109 7.07 -20.56 5.79
C ARG A 109 7.91 -19.85 4.73
N ASN A 110 9.19 -20.20 4.61
CA ASN A 110 10.06 -19.62 3.58
C ASN A 110 9.62 -19.99 2.16
N LEU A 111 9.05 -21.19 1.95
CA LEU A 111 8.46 -21.57 0.67
C LEU A 111 7.20 -20.77 0.34
N LEU A 112 6.32 -20.54 1.33
CA LEU A 112 5.15 -19.67 1.19
C LEU A 112 5.55 -18.23 0.85
N ASN A 113 6.53 -17.67 1.57
CA ASN A 113 7.06 -16.33 1.30
C ASN A 113 7.67 -16.22 -0.10
N ALA A 114 8.45 -17.23 -0.51
CA ALA A 114 9.04 -17.26 -1.86
C ALA A 114 7.98 -17.34 -2.97
N ARG A 115 6.79 -17.90 -2.71
CA ARG A 115 5.65 -17.92 -3.64
C ARG A 115 5.02 -16.53 -3.79
N ARG A 116 5.00 -15.71 -2.74
CA ARG A 116 4.37 -14.38 -2.74
C ARG A 116 5.15 -13.33 -3.53
N HIS A 117 6.46 -13.48 -3.64
CA HIS A 117 7.30 -12.51 -4.33
C HIS A 117 7.37 -12.75 -5.84
N THR A 118 7.02 -11.73 -6.61
CA THR A 118 7.12 -11.73 -8.06
C THR A 118 8.58 -11.78 -8.50
N ALA A 119 8.87 -12.61 -9.50
CA ALA A 119 10.21 -12.73 -10.06
C ALA A 119 10.65 -11.42 -10.75
N ARG A 120 11.75 -10.83 -10.28
CA ARG A 120 12.33 -9.60 -10.83
C ARG A 120 13.26 -9.80 -12.04
N SER A 121 13.53 -11.05 -12.43
CA SER A 121 14.37 -11.41 -13.59
C SER A 121 13.96 -12.75 -14.20
N GLU A 122 14.34 -13.01 -15.45
CA GLU A 122 14.05 -14.28 -16.13
C GLU A 122 14.61 -15.50 -15.37
N LYS A 123 15.83 -15.38 -14.84
CA LYS A 123 16.46 -16.46 -14.04
C LYS A 123 15.71 -16.68 -12.72
N ALA A 124 15.22 -15.61 -12.09
CA ALA A 124 14.36 -15.71 -10.92
C ALA A 124 12.99 -16.32 -11.29
N ALA A 125 12.44 -15.99 -12.45
CA ALA A 125 11.16 -16.53 -12.93
C ALA A 125 11.25 -18.04 -13.19
N ALA A 126 12.30 -18.50 -13.86
CA ALA A 126 12.55 -19.92 -14.07
C ALA A 126 12.74 -20.68 -12.74
N ARG A 127 13.42 -20.07 -11.76
CA ARG A 127 13.58 -20.65 -10.42
C ARG A 127 12.25 -20.70 -9.66
N HIS A 128 11.48 -19.62 -9.71
CA HIS A 128 10.17 -19.51 -9.09
C HIS A 128 9.20 -20.54 -9.69
N ALA A 129 9.14 -20.68 -11.01
CA ALA A 129 8.35 -21.71 -11.67
C ALA A 129 8.72 -23.14 -11.24
N ARG A 130 10.02 -23.43 -11.08
CA ARG A 130 10.49 -24.72 -10.53
C ARG A 130 10.09 -24.90 -9.07
N LEU A 131 10.13 -23.84 -8.26
CA LEU A 131 9.70 -23.88 -6.86
C LEU A 131 8.20 -24.19 -6.79
N VAL A 132 7.37 -23.43 -7.50
CA VAL A 132 5.91 -23.65 -7.56
C VAL A 132 5.58 -25.05 -8.05
N GLY A 133 6.16 -25.49 -9.18
CA GLY A 133 5.90 -26.83 -9.73
C GLY A 133 6.36 -27.97 -8.82
N ALA A 134 7.43 -27.78 -8.03
CA ALA A 134 7.93 -28.81 -7.12
C ALA A 134 7.25 -28.81 -5.74
N THR A 135 6.53 -27.74 -5.38
CA THR A 135 5.95 -27.55 -4.03
C THR A 135 4.45 -27.29 -4.04
N GLY A 136 3.78 -27.38 -5.20
CA GLY A 136 2.38 -27.02 -5.38
C GLY A 136 1.42 -27.69 -4.39
N GLU A 137 1.52 -29.00 -4.19
CA GLU A 137 0.67 -29.73 -3.22
C GLU A 137 0.88 -29.26 -1.79
N LEU A 138 2.15 -29.11 -1.35
CA LEU A 138 2.49 -28.59 -0.03
C LEU A 138 1.99 -27.15 0.17
N LEU A 139 2.12 -26.30 -0.85
CA LEU A 139 1.64 -24.92 -0.80
C LEU A 139 0.11 -24.86 -0.73
N ALA A 140 -0.59 -25.74 -1.45
CA ALA A 140 -2.04 -25.83 -1.40
C ALA A 140 -2.53 -26.32 -0.02
N GLU A 141 -1.91 -27.36 0.53
CA GLU A 141 -2.20 -27.86 1.89
C GLU A 141 -1.96 -26.76 2.92
N ALA A 142 -0.84 -26.03 2.81
CA ALA A 142 -0.54 -24.95 3.73
C ALA A 142 -1.55 -23.80 3.64
N GLU A 143 -1.95 -23.35 2.44
CA GLU A 143 -2.97 -22.30 2.32
C GLU A 143 -4.34 -22.77 2.82
N GLN A 144 -4.72 -24.04 2.63
CA GLN A 144 -5.97 -24.58 3.21
C GLN A 144 -5.99 -24.51 4.74
N VAL A 145 -4.88 -24.85 5.40
CA VAL A 145 -4.75 -24.74 6.87
C VAL A 145 -4.87 -23.28 7.30
N ARG A 146 -4.27 -22.36 6.54
CA ARG A 146 -4.31 -20.92 6.84
C ARG A 146 -5.69 -20.32 6.65
N ASP A 147 -6.39 -20.68 5.57
CA ASP A 147 -7.76 -20.26 5.31
C ASP A 147 -8.71 -20.79 6.40
N ALA A 148 -8.61 -22.07 6.77
CA ALA A 148 -9.42 -22.66 7.84
C ALA A 148 -9.16 -21.99 9.21
N THR A 149 -7.89 -21.63 9.48
CA THR A 149 -7.51 -20.91 10.69
C THR A 149 -8.09 -19.49 10.69
N ALA A 150 -8.02 -18.79 9.56
CA ALA A 150 -8.60 -17.45 9.42
C ALA A 150 -10.11 -17.45 9.68
N ILE A 151 -10.83 -18.43 9.11
CA ILE A 151 -12.28 -18.63 9.34
C ILE A 151 -12.57 -18.90 10.82
N THR A 152 -11.75 -19.74 11.46
CA THR A 152 -11.92 -20.03 12.89
C THR A 152 -11.67 -18.79 13.74
N ALA A 153 -10.62 -18.02 13.44
CA ALA A 153 -10.33 -16.75 14.09
C ALA A 153 -11.45 -15.73 13.86
N ALA A 154 -12.10 -15.72 12.70
CA ALA A 154 -13.23 -14.84 12.42
C ALA A 154 -14.52 -15.22 13.19
N GLY A 155 -14.50 -16.28 14.01
CA GLY A 155 -15.62 -16.69 14.87
C GLY A 155 -16.27 -18.01 14.47
N GLY A 156 -15.87 -18.60 13.34
CA GLY A 156 -16.42 -19.84 12.80
C GLY A 156 -17.83 -19.68 12.20
N GLY A 157 -18.27 -20.69 11.43
CA GLY A 157 -19.55 -20.66 10.72
C GLY A 157 -19.49 -19.97 9.36
N LEU A 158 -20.66 -19.71 8.76
CA LEU A 158 -20.74 -19.18 7.38
C LEU A 158 -20.31 -17.71 7.27
N SER A 159 -20.77 -16.84 8.20
CA SER A 159 -20.38 -15.41 8.20
C SER A 159 -18.87 -15.21 8.42
N ALA A 160 -18.21 -16.14 9.10
CA ALA A 160 -16.78 -16.08 9.34
C ALA A 160 -15.94 -16.27 8.06
N VAL A 161 -16.50 -16.89 7.02
CA VAL A 161 -15.85 -16.98 5.70
C VAL A 161 -15.79 -15.61 5.04
N GLU A 162 -16.91 -14.88 5.05
CA GLU A 162 -17.00 -13.50 4.55
C GLU A 162 -16.07 -12.56 5.34
N ASP A 163 -16.08 -12.66 6.66
CA ASP A 163 -15.24 -11.85 7.54
C ASP A 163 -13.75 -12.13 7.34
N ALA A 164 -13.36 -13.40 7.18
CA ALA A 164 -11.98 -13.79 6.90
C ALA A 164 -11.52 -13.30 5.51
N ALA A 165 -12.35 -13.47 4.48
CA ALA A 165 -12.07 -12.97 3.14
C ALA A 165 -11.93 -11.44 3.13
N ARG A 166 -12.81 -10.73 3.85
CA ARG A 166 -12.74 -9.26 4.00
C ARG A 166 -11.44 -8.82 4.67
N ALA A 167 -11.04 -9.45 5.77
CA ALA A 167 -9.80 -9.13 6.47
C ALA A 167 -8.56 -9.30 5.57
N LEU A 168 -8.47 -10.43 4.85
CA LEU A 168 -7.36 -10.69 3.92
C LEU A 168 -7.37 -9.75 2.72
N LEU A 169 -8.55 -9.43 2.18
CA LEU A 169 -8.69 -8.47 1.08
C LEU A 169 -8.23 -7.06 1.51
N LYS A 170 -8.62 -6.61 2.71
CA LYS A 170 -8.22 -5.31 3.26
C LYS A 170 -6.73 -5.28 3.57
N ALA A 171 -6.17 -6.37 4.09
CA ALA A 171 -4.73 -6.50 4.31
C ALA A 171 -3.94 -6.41 2.99
N ALA A 172 -4.35 -7.15 1.96
CA ALA A 172 -3.71 -7.11 0.64
C ALA A 172 -3.84 -5.73 -0.03
N ALA A 173 -4.98 -5.07 0.11
CA ALA A 173 -5.19 -3.71 -0.37
C ALA A 173 -4.33 -2.69 0.40
N THR A 174 -4.15 -2.87 1.71
CA THR A 174 -3.25 -2.07 2.55
C THR A 174 -1.81 -2.26 2.12
N GLU A 175 -1.38 -3.50 1.88
CA GLU A 175 -0.03 -3.83 1.41
C GLU A 175 0.27 -3.14 0.07
N ALA A 176 -0.61 -3.34 -0.91
CA ALA A 176 -0.43 -2.77 -2.25
C ALA A 176 -0.54 -1.23 -2.23
N GLY A 177 -1.46 -0.68 -1.44
CA GLY A 177 -1.67 0.75 -1.27
C GLY A 177 -0.48 1.44 -0.61
N PHE A 178 0.04 0.86 0.47
CA PHE A 178 1.22 1.39 1.15
C PHE A 178 2.48 1.25 0.30
N ALA A 179 2.67 0.13 -0.41
CA ALA A 179 3.80 -0.03 -1.32
C ALA A 179 3.80 1.03 -2.43
N ALA A 180 2.63 1.31 -3.03
CA ALA A 180 2.49 2.39 -4.01
C ALA A 180 2.73 3.78 -3.40
N PHE A 181 2.28 4.00 -2.16
CA PHE A 181 2.50 5.24 -1.43
C PHE A 181 3.99 5.48 -1.10
N ALA A 182 4.68 4.47 -0.56
CA ALA A 182 6.11 4.55 -0.24
C ALA A 182 6.99 4.66 -1.49
N ALA A 183 6.56 4.06 -2.60
CA ALA A 183 7.23 4.19 -3.90
C ALA A 183 6.96 5.54 -4.60
N ALA A 184 6.04 6.37 -4.10
CA ALA A 184 5.75 7.66 -4.73
C ALA A 184 7.03 8.52 -4.80
N PRO A 185 7.24 9.31 -5.87
CA PRO A 185 8.46 10.07 -6.04
C PRO A 185 8.83 10.96 -4.86
N LEU A 186 7.84 11.56 -4.19
CA LEU A 186 8.08 12.38 -3.01
C LEU A 186 8.40 11.56 -1.74
N ALA A 187 7.94 10.31 -1.66
CA ALA A 187 8.19 9.42 -0.52
C ALA A 187 9.54 8.70 -0.64
N SER A 188 9.86 8.26 -1.85
CA SER A 188 11.17 7.74 -2.25
C SER A 188 12.19 8.84 -2.56
N GLY A 189 11.74 10.10 -2.53
CA GLY A 189 12.57 11.28 -2.66
C GLY A 189 13.13 11.57 -4.05
N THR A 190 12.60 10.96 -5.11
CA THR A 190 12.94 11.31 -6.49
C THR A 190 12.32 12.66 -6.88
N ALA A 191 13.02 13.75 -6.56
CA ALA A 191 12.73 15.05 -7.14
C ALA A 191 13.29 15.11 -8.58
N PRO A 192 12.51 15.56 -9.58
CA PRO A 192 13.09 15.93 -10.86
C PRO A 192 13.94 17.19 -10.66
N THR A 193 15.27 17.05 -10.65
CA THR A 193 16.18 18.19 -10.78
C THR A 193 16.00 18.78 -12.19
N LEU A 194 15.32 19.91 -12.30
CA LEU A 194 15.51 20.81 -13.43
C LEU A 194 16.86 21.48 -13.22
N ASP A 195 17.88 21.04 -13.97
CA ASP A 195 19.07 21.85 -14.14
C ASP A 195 19.32 22.07 -15.63
N THR A 196 19.45 23.33 -15.99
CA THR A 196 19.92 23.82 -17.27
C THR A 196 21.32 23.26 -17.54
N GLY A 197 21.39 22.12 -18.25
CA GLY A 197 22.62 21.66 -18.91
C GLY A 197 23.46 20.61 -18.20
N SER A 198 23.03 20.06 -17.05
CA SER A 198 23.72 18.93 -16.38
C SER A 198 22.75 17.77 -16.14
N LEU A 199 23.24 16.54 -16.34
CA LEU A 199 22.45 15.30 -16.22
C LEU A 199 21.65 15.28 -14.90
N PRO A 200 20.37 14.86 -14.92
CA PRO A 200 19.53 14.85 -13.73
C PRO A 200 20.12 13.90 -12.69
N THR A 201 20.57 14.44 -11.56
CA THR A 201 20.96 13.64 -10.40
C THR A 201 19.74 13.52 -9.50
N THR A 202 19.04 12.38 -9.61
CA THR A 202 17.99 11.98 -8.68
C THR A 202 18.62 11.72 -7.30
N ALA A 203 18.70 12.73 -6.44
CA ALA A 203 19.01 12.52 -5.03
C ALA A 203 17.83 11.80 -4.38
N ILE A 204 18.06 10.81 -3.51
CA ILE A 204 17.02 10.01 -2.86
C ILE A 204 16.75 10.65 -1.49
N VAL A 205 15.67 11.42 -1.36
CA VAL A 205 15.23 11.93 -0.04
C VAL A 205 14.67 10.80 0.83
N ARG A 206 15.14 10.72 2.09
CA ARG A 206 14.65 9.75 3.09
C ARG A 206 13.62 10.40 4.00
N ALA A 207 12.37 9.94 3.92
CA ALA A 207 11.24 10.54 4.65
C ALA A 207 11.12 10.05 6.11
N GLU A 208 11.35 10.93 7.09
CA GLU A 208 11.21 10.62 8.54
C GLU A 208 9.76 10.32 8.94
N ASP A 209 8.83 11.04 8.32
CA ASP A 209 7.40 11.09 8.64
C ASP A 209 6.54 10.25 7.67
N LEU A 210 7.15 9.30 6.94
CA LEU A 210 6.47 8.42 5.98
C LEU A 210 5.23 7.75 6.57
N HIS A 211 5.36 7.20 7.77
CA HIS A 211 4.29 6.48 8.46
C HIS A 211 3.20 7.43 8.98
N ALA A 212 3.58 8.58 9.53
CA ALA A 212 2.62 9.61 9.93
C ALA A 212 1.81 10.12 8.73
N ALA A 213 2.47 10.31 7.59
CA ALA A 213 1.84 10.67 6.33
C ALA A 213 0.86 9.59 5.84
N TRP A 214 1.22 8.31 5.99
CA TRP A 214 0.32 7.19 5.67
C TRP A 214 -0.92 7.20 6.57
N GLN A 215 -0.75 7.38 7.88
CA GLN A 215 -1.87 7.44 8.82
C GLN A 215 -2.82 8.60 8.49
N LEU A 216 -2.28 9.79 8.19
CA LEU A 216 -3.06 10.95 7.78
C LEU A 216 -3.78 10.73 6.44
N ARG A 217 -3.10 10.08 5.48
CA ARG A 217 -3.69 9.67 4.19
C ARG A 217 -4.90 8.75 4.40
N LEU A 218 -4.74 7.73 5.24
CA LEU A 218 -5.81 6.79 5.57
C LEU A 218 -7.01 7.48 6.22
N ALA A 219 -6.76 8.40 7.16
CA ALA A 219 -7.80 9.11 7.90
C ALA A 219 -8.70 10.00 7.02
N ARG A 220 -8.13 10.63 5.98
CA ARG A 220 -8.87 11.58 5.14
C ARG A 220 -9.51 10.96 3.91
N TRP A 221 -8.80 10.04 3.27
CA TRP A 221 -9.11 9.62 1.91
C TRP A 221 -9.01 8.11 1.68
N GLY A 222 -8.51 7.38 2.66
CA GLY A 222 -8.11 6.00 2.50
C GLY A 222 -6.89 5.79 1.61
N ALA A 223 -6.50 4.53 1.49
CA ALA A 223 -5.37 4.06 0.73
C ALA A 223 -5.52 4.47 -0.75
N PRO A 224 -4.41 4.77 -1.43
CA PRO A 224 -4.45 4.97 -2.87
C PRO A 224 -4.99 3.71 -3.55
N ALA A 225 -5.70 3.89 -4.65
CA ALA A 225 -6.15 2.77 -5.47
C ALA A 225 -4.91 2.00 -5.97
N ALA A 226 -4.70 0.82 -5.40
CA ALA A 226 -3.67 -0.10 -5.85
C ALA A 226 -4.30 -1.18 -6.72
N ARG A 227 -3.60 -1.61 -7.77
CA ARG A 227 -4.03 -2.75 -8.58
C ARG A 227 -3.88 -4.02 -7.75
N LEU A 228 -4.97 -4.44 -7.13
CA LEU A 228 -5.09 -5.74 -6.48
C LEU A 228 -5.82 -6.69 -7.43
N SER A 229 -5.16 -7.79 -7.79
CA SER A 229 -5.79 -8.87 -8.54
C SER A 229 -6.56 -9.77 -7.58
N ARG A 230 -7.89 -9.64 -7.55
CA ARG A 230 -8.77 -10.50 -6.73
C ARG A 230 -8.70 -11.95 -7.20
N GLU A 231 -8.53 -12.18 -8.51
CA GLU A 231 -8.34 -13.50 -9.11
C GLU A 231 -7.06 -14.17 -8.59
N ASP A 232 -5.94 -13.44 -8.56
CA ASP A 232 -4.68 -13.97 -8.02
C ASP A 232 -4.75 -14.21 -6.50
N LEU A 233 -5.55 -13.43 -5.78
CA LEU A 233 -5.79 -13.63 -4.35
C LEU A 233 -6.68 -14.87 -4.11
N ALA A 234 -7.80 -15.00 -4.82
CA ALA A 234 -8.70 -16.15 -4.77
C ALA A 234 -8.00 -17.46 -5.18
N ALA A 235 -7.13 -17.41 -6.20
CA ALA A 235 -6.32 -18.57 -6.61
C ALA A 235 -5.31 -19.02 -5.55
N ARG A 236 -4.91 -18.14 -4.63
CA ARG A 236 -4.06 -18.48 -3.48
C ARG A 236 -4.85 -19.01 -2.29
N HIS A 237 -6.09 -18.56 -2.13
CA HIS A 237 -6.98 -18.86 -0.99
C HIS A 237 -8.24 -19.60 -1.44
N PRO A 238 -8.13 -20.89 -1.84
CA PRO A 238 -9.25 -21.64 -2.39
C PRO A 238 -10.42 -21.79 -1.41
N GLY A 239 -10.17 -21.76 -0.09
CA GLY A 239 -11.21 -21.83 0.93
C GLY A 239 -12.02 -20.54 1.06
N LEU A 240 -11.53 -19.43 0.51
CA LEU A 240 -12.13 -18.09 0.58
C LEU A 240 -12.44 -17.53 -0.81
N ALA A 241 -12.21 -18.31 -1.87
CA ALA A 241 -12.18 -17.83 -3.25
C ALA A 241 -13.50 -17.20 -3.70
N GLU A 242 -14.64 -17.80 -3.33
CA GLU A 242 -15.96 -17.28 -3.64
C GLU A 242 -16.14 -15.86 -3.08
N GLU A 243 -15.92 -15.68 -1.78
CA GLU A 243 -16.06 -14.39 -1.12
C GLU A 243 -15.04 -13.34 -1.56
N LEU A 244 -13.82 -13.77 -1.92
CA LEU A 244 -12.80 -12.87 -2.46
C LEU A 244 -13.15 -12.35 -3.86
N LEU A 245 -13.90 -13.14 -4.65
CA LEU A 245 -14.37 -12.77 -5.98
C LEU A 245 -15.69 -11.99 -5.93
N THR A 246 -16.49 -12.19 -4.88
CA THR A 246 -17.73 -11.43 -4.66
C THR A 246 -17.45 -9.92 -4.74
N PRO A 247 -18.17 -9.16 -5.59
CA PRO A 247 -18.05 -7.70 -5.66
C PRO A 247 -18.45 -7.05 -4.34
N SER A 248 -17.52 -6.98 -3.39
CA SER A 248 -17.75 -6.31 -2.13
C SER A 248 -17.72 -4.80 -2.30
N ILE A 249 -18.61 -4.11 -1.58
CA ILE A 249 -18.51 -2.68 -1.27
C ILE A 249 -17.44 -2.51 -0.18
N VAL A 250 -16.29 -3.18 -0.30
CA VAL A 250 -15.17 -2.89 0.59
C VAL A 250 -14.68 -1.51 0.20
N SER A 251 -15.07 -0.57 1.04
CA SER A 251 -14.65 0.82 1.02
C SER A 251 -13.14 0.90 0.83
N LEU A 252 -12.68 2.03 0.28
CA LEU A 252 -11.29 2.44 0.34
C LEU A 252 -10.71 2.05 1.71
N VAL A 253 -9.60 1.30 1.74
CA VAL A 253 -8.90 0.97 3.00
C VAL A 253 -8.71 2.29 3.73
N THR A 254 -9.39 2.49 4.85
CA THR A 254 -9.37 3.74 5.61
C THR A 254 -8.73 3.47 6.96
N LEU A 255 -8.46 4.54 7.70
CA LEU A 255 -8.05 4.37 9.09
C LEU A 255 -9.22 3.70 9.82
N ASP A 256 -8.95 2.55 10.44
CA ASP A 256 -10.01 1.83 11.14
C ASP A 256 -10.25 2.48 12.51
N PRO A 257 -11.49 2.88 12.85
CA PRO A 257 -11.77 3.44 14.17
C PRO A 257 -11.54 2.43 15.30
N ASP A 258 -11.62 1.13 14.98
CA ASP A 258 -11.37 0.02 15.90
C ASP A 258 -9.98 -0.60 15.69
N ALA A 259 -9.05 0.16 15.07
CA ALA A 259 -7.65 -0.21 14.97
C ALA A 259 -7.04 -0.43 16.36
N VAL A 260 -6.08 -1.36 16.44
CA VAL A 260 -5.42 -1.66 17.71
C VAL A 260 -4.62 -0.44 18.19
N PRO A 261 -4.87 0.05 19.43
CA PRO A 261 -4.14 1.20 19.94
C PRO A 261 -2.67 0.83 20.13
N LEU A 262 -1.80 1.75 19.74
CA LEU A 262 -0.35 1.66 19.95
C LEU A 262 0.10 2.77 20.89
N ASP A 263 1.01 2.43 21.81
CA ASP A 263 1.81 3.42 22.53
C ASP A 263 2.50 4.39 21.56
N GLU A 264 2.78 5.60 22.03
CA GLU A 264 3.40 6.64 21.21
C GLU A 264 4.78 6.20 20.68
N LEU A 265 4.95 6.29 19.36
CA LEU A 265 6.21 5.98 18.69
C LEU A 265 7.05 7.25 18.54
N GLY A 266 8.24 7.25 19.16
CA GLY A 266 9.18 8.37 19.05
C GLY A 266 9.74 8.55 17.62
N PRO A 267 10.28 9.75 17.29
CA PRO A 267 10.81 10.02 15.94
C PRO A 267 11.94 9.08 15.50
N ALA A 268 12.81 8.66 16.43
CA ALA A 268 13.87 7.70 16.13
C ALA A 268 13.31 6.34 15.67
N THR A 269 12.26 5.87 16.35
CA THR A 269 11.55 4.64 16.01
C THR A 269 10.89 4.74 14.63
N LEU A 270 10.17 5.82 14.36
CA LEU A 270 9.52 6.03 13.06
C LEU A 270 10.52 6.04 11.90
N ARG A 271 11.71 6.63 12.10
CA ARG A 271 12.81 6.56 11.12
C ARG A 271 13.31 5.14 10.89
N THR A 272 13.54 4.38 11.96
CA THR A 272 13.96 2.97 11.84
C THR A 272 12.93 2.16 11.05
N LEU A 273 11.64 2.37 11.30
CA LEU A 273 10.57 1.72 10.54
C LEU A 273 10.53 2.19 9.09
N ALA A 274 10.66 3.49 8.82
CA ALA A 274 10.70 4.01 7.45
C ALA A 274 11.91 3.45 6.67
N ALA A 275 13.04 3.17 7.34
CA ALA A 275 14.23 2.60 6.71
C ALA A 275 14.02 1.18 6.18
N GLU A 276 13.05 0.41 6.69
CA GLU A 276 12.75 -0.92 6.16
C GLU A 276 12.12 -0.90 4.76
N VAL A 277 11.54 0.22 4.35
CA VAL A 277 10.74 0.33 3.12
C VAL A 277 11.31 1.32 2.13
N LEU A 278 12.07 2.30 2.61
CA LEU A 278 12.80 3.24 1.77
C LEU A 278 14.14 2.62 1.34
N PRO A 279 14.65 2.95 0.14
CA PRO A 279 15.96 2.51 -0.30
C PRO A 279 17.06 2.96 0.68
N ASP A 280 18.06 2.10 0.89
CA ASP A 280 19.26 2.47 1.64
C ASP A 280 20.00 3.59 0.89
N SER A 281 20.13 4.74 1.57
CA SER A 281 20.87 5.90 1.07
C SER A 281 21.66 6.57 2.20
N ALA A 282 22.80 7.17 1.82
CA ALA A 282 23.59 8.05 2.68
C ALA A 282 23.00 9.47 2.80
N ASP A 283 21.95 9.75 2.01
CA ASP A 283 21.23 11.02 2.04
C ASP A 283 20.61 11.31 3.42
N PRO A 284 20.50 12.58 3.82
CA PRO A 284 19.95 12.96 5.10
C PRO A 284 18.46 12.60 5.18
N TRP A 285 18.04 12.30 6.40
CA TRP A 285 16.63 12.19 6.74
C TRP A 285 15.96 13.56 6.72
N VAL A 286 14.80 13.64 6.07
CA VAL A 286 14.01 14.86 5.91
C VAL A 286 12.58 14.57 6.32
N ARG A 287 11.95 15.53 7.00
CA ARG A 287 10.50 15.52 7.22
C ARG A 287 9.82 16.05 5.98
N LEU A 288 8.97 15.25 5.38
CA LEU A 288 8.22 15.66 4.20
C LEU A 288 7.32 16.83 4.53
N ALA A 289 6.69 16.88 5.71
CA ALA A 289 5.90 18.02 6.14
C ALA A 289 6.63 19.38 6.05
N ASP A 290 7.97 19.37 6.17
CA ASP A 290 8.81 20.56 6.16
C ASP A 290 9.41 20.86 4.78
N LEU A 291 9.11 20.07 3.75
CA LEU A 291 9.61 20.33 2.40
C LEU A 291 9.01 21.61 1.82
N PRO A 292 9.84 22.47 1.22
CA PRO A 292 9.36 23.68 0.58
C PRO A 292 8.57 23.35 -0.69
N VAL A 293 7.71 24.26 -1.13
CA VAL A 293 6.79 24.06 -2.27
C VAL A 293 7.55 23.69 -3.55
N GLU A 294 8.73 24.26 -3.72
CA GLU A 294 9.66 24.05 -4.83
C GLU A 294 10.05 22.57 -5.00
N SER A 295 10.01 21.77 -3.93
CA SER A 295 10.34 20.35 -3.98
C SER A 295 9.28 19.49 -4.68
N TYR A 296 8.03 19.96 -4.76
CA TYR A 296 6.94 19.21 -5.40
C TYR A 296 6.19 19.97 -6.48
N LEU A 297 6.31 21.30 -6.55
CA LEU A 297 5.68 22.15 -7.56
C LEU A 297 5.99 21.69 -9.00
N PRO A 298 7.23 21.33 -9.39
CA PRO A 298 7.53 20.92 -10.76
C PRO A 298 6.74 19.69 -11.22
N ASP A 299 6.49 18.72 -10.33
CA ASP A 299 5.67 17.56 -10.66
C ASP A 299 4.20 17.93 -10.83
N VAL A 300 3.67 18.81 -9.96
CA VAL A 300 2.29 19.29 -10.07
C VAL A 300 2.11 20.13 -11.34
N GLU A 301 3.04 21.03 -11.63
CA GLU A 301 3.06 21.83 -12.86
C GLU A 301 3.09 20.94 -14.10
N ARG A 302 3.99 19.95 -14.14
CA ARG A 302 4.07 19.00 -15.25
C ARG A 302 2.75 18.28 -15.49
N ARG A 303 2.09 17.79 -14.43
CA ARG A 303 0.79 17.12 -14.53
C ARG A 303 -0.32 18.08 -14.97
N ALA A 304 -0.36 19.30 -14.43
CA ALA A 304 -1.33 20.31 -14.83
C ALA A 304 -1.17 20.71 -16.30
N ARG A 305 0.08 20.91 -16.76
CA ARG A 305 0.40 21.20 -18.16
C ARG A 305 -0.03 20.08 -19.10
N GLN A 306 0.22 18.82 -18.73
CA GLN A 306 -0.25 17.66 -19.49
C GLN A 306 -1.78 17.66 -19.69
N TYR A 307 -2.56 18.09 -18.69
CA TYR A 307 -4.01 18.21 -18.82
C TYR A 307 -4.45 19.39 -19.68
N VAL A 308 -3.74 20.52 -19.61
CA VAL A 308 -4.01 21.69 -20.47
C VAL A 308 -3.68 21.39 -21.94
N GLU A 309 -2.55 20.72 -22.20
CA GLU A 309 -2.16 20.25 -23.53
C GLU A 309 -3.16 19.23 -24.08
N ALA A 310 -3.60 18.27 -23.25
CA ALA A 310 -4.62 17.30 -23.64
C ALA A 310 -5.97 17.96 -23.96
N VAL A 311 -6.38 19.00 -23.21
CA VAL A 311 -7.58 19.79 -23.55
C VAL A 311 -7.39 20.52 -24.88
N THR A 312 -6.20 21.06 -25.14
CA THR A 312 -5.88 21.74 -26.40
C THR A 312 -6.00 20.78 -27.60
N GLU A 313 -5.51 19.55 -27.44
CA GLU A 313 -5.65 18.49 -28.45
C GLU A 313 -7.12 18.12 -28.67
N VAL A 314 -7.89 17.96 -27.60
CA VAL A 314 -9.32 17.61 -27.63
C VAL A 314 -10.19 18.69 -28.28
N LEU A 315 -9.82 19.96 -28.14
CA LEU A 315 -10.49 21.11 -28.75
C LEU A 315 -9.96 21.42 -30.16
N GLY A 316 -8.77 20.92 -30.53
CA GLY A 316 -8.05 21.31 -31.75
C GLY A 316 -7.51 22.74 -31.72
N ARG A 317 -7.58 23.41 -30.57
CA ARG A 317 -7.12 24.79 -30.34
C ARG A 317 -6.90 25.02 -28.84
N THR A 318 -6.19 26.09 -28.49
CA THR A 318 -6.08 26.53 -27.09
C THR A 318 -7.47 26.90 -26.56
N PRO A 319 -7.81 26.53 -25.30
CA PRO A 319 -9.04 27.01 -24.67
C PRO A 319 -9.02 28.54 -24.53
N ASP A 320 -10.16 29.17 -24.80
CA ASP A 320 -10.34 30.64 -24.84
C ASP A 320 -10.26 31.24 -23.43
N ASP A 321 -10.73 30.51 -22.42
CA ASP A 321 -10.68 30.91 -21.02
C ASP A 321 -10.65 29.72 -20.04
N ARG A 322 -10.61 30.03 -18.75
CA ARG A 322 -10.60 29.05 -17.65
C ARG A 322 -11.90 28.25 -17.56
N ASP A 323 -13.02 28.81 -17.98
CA ASP A 323 -14.33 28.18 -17.89
C ASP A 323 -14.49 27.16 -19.03
N GLU A 324 -13.92 27.43 -20.21
CA GLU A 324 -13.81 26.46 -21.30
C GLU A 324 -12.86 25.31 -20.94
N LEU A 325 -11.71 25.60 -20.32
CA LEU A 325 -10.80 24.59 -19.79
C LEU A 325 -11.51 23.67 -18.79
N ALA A 326 -12.12 24.25 -17.74
CA ALA A 326 -12.85 23.50 -16.72
C ALA A 326 -14.04 22.75 -17.32
N GLY A 327 -14.81 23.40 -18.19
CA GLY A 327 -15.96 22.83 -18.87
C GLY A 327 -15.58 21.65 -19.76
N THR A 328 -14.39 21.65 -20.37
CA THR A 328 -13.88 20.53 -21.18
C THR A 328 -13.44 19.37 -20.29
N LEU A 329 -12.71 19.64 -19.21
CA LEU A 329 -12.30 18.62 -18.23
C LEU A 329 -13.51 17.92 -17.60
N LEU A 330 -14.58 18.66 -17.30
CA LEU A 330 -15.80 18.11 -16.69
C LEU A 330 -16.67 17.34 -17.69
N ARG A 331 -16.80 17.81 -18.93
CA ARG A 331 -17.73 17.22 -19.93
C ARG A 331 -17.10 16.16 -20.82
N ARG A 332 -15.78 16.21 -21.06
CA ARG A 332 -15.04 15.29 -21.93
C ARG A 332 -13.84 14.62 -21.23
N PRO A 333 -13.99 14.10 -19.99
CA PRO A 333 -12.85 13.62 -19.20
C PRO A 333 -12.15 12.41 -19.83
N VAL A 334 -12.87 11.54 -20.54
CA VAL A 334 -12.28 10.38 -21.23
C VAL A 334 -11.39 10.83 -22.37
N ASP A 335 -11.88 11.72 -23.23
CA ASP A 335 -11.11 12.26 -24.36
C ASP A 335 -9.81 12.92 -23.88
N VAL A 336 -9.89 13.70 -22.81
CA VAL A 336 -8.72 14.37 -22.22
C VAL A 336 -7.73 13.34 -21.68
N GLU A 337 -8.17 12.34 -20.92
CA GLU A 337 -7.26 11.33 -20.36
C GLU A 337 -6.63 10.46 -21.45
N ARG A 338 -7.32 10.23 -22.57
CA ARG A 338 -6.78 9.54 -23.75
C ARG A 338 -5.77 10.39 -24.50
N ALA A 339 -6.09 11.66 -24.79
CA ALA A 339 -5.17 12.62 -25.40
C ALA A 339 -3.88 12.76 -24.58
N ARG A 340 -4.00 12.89 -23.25
CA ARG A 340 -2.85 12.90 -22.32
C ARG A 340 -1.94 11.67 -22.47
N ARG A 341 -2.52 10.51 -22.79
CA ARG A 341 -1.79 9.24 -22.99
C ARG A 341 -1.34 9.03 -24.45
N GLY A 342 -1.62 9.97 -25.36
CA GLY A 342 -1.36 9.82 -26.78
C GLY A 342 -2.21 8.72 -27.45
N LEU A 343 -3.40 8.45 -26.90
CA LEU A 343 -4.32 7.44 -27.42
C LEU A 343 -5.38 8.11 -28.31
N PRO A 344 -5.79 7.45 -29.42
CA PRO A 344 -6.82 8.00 -30.31
C PRO A 344 -8.16 8.15 -29.57
N PRO A 345 -9.07 9.04 -30.02
CA PRO A 345 -10.42 9.16 -29.46
C PRO A 345 -11.17 7.83 -29.51
N GLU A 346 -12.05 7.60 -28.55
CA GLU A 346 -12.85 6.38 -28.47
C GLU A 346 -14.30 6.71 -28.82
N ALA A 347 -14.81 6.12 -29.90
CA ALA A 347 -16.16 6.41 -30.39
C ALA A 347 -17.26 5.88 -29.45
N ASP A 348 -16.96 4.81 -28.72
CA ASP A 348 -17.88 4.10 -27.82
C ASP A 348 -17.33 4.05 -26.38
N ALA A 349 -16.87 5.18 -25.86
CA ALA A 349 -16.40 5.26 -24.48
C ALA A 349 -17.54 4.95 -23.50
N GLU A 350 -17.29 4.05 -22.55
CA GLU A 350 -18.18 3.88 -21.40
C GLU A 350 -18.41 5.23 -20.70
N THR A 351 -19.60 5.39 -20.10
CA THR A 351 -19.91 6.61 -19.34
C THR A 351 -18.86 6.78 -18.25
N PRO A 352 -18.09 7.89 -18.25
CA PRO A 352 -17.05 8.08 -17.25
C PRO A 352 -17.65 8.13 -15.85
N PRO A 353 -16.91 7.68 -14.83
CA PRO A 353 -17.32 7.91 -13.45
C PRO A 353 -17.58 9.41 -13.20
N PRO A 354 -18.62 9.77 -12.43
CA PRO A 354 -19.06 11.16 -12.27
C PRO A 354 -17.98 12.07 -11.66
N TRP A 355 -17.05 11.49 -10.90
CA TRP A 355 -15.93 12.19 -10.28
C TRP A 355 -14.72 12.39 -11.20
N MET A 356 -14.66 11.74 -12.37
CA MET A 356 -13.44 11.69 -13.19
C MET A 356 -13.01 13.09 -13.64
N GLY A 357 -13.91 13.86 -14.26
CA GLY A 357 -13.59 15.21 -14.73
C GLY A 357 -13.18 16.16 -13.61
N ALA A 358 -13.86 16.08 -12.46
CA ALA A 358 -13.52 16.84 -11.27
C ALA A 358 -12.12 16.47 -10.76
N ALA A 359 -11.74 15.19 -10.79
CA ALA A 359 -10.41 14.73 -10.39
C ALA A 359 -9.29 15.23 -11.32
N LEU A 360 -9.55 15.42 -12.62
CA LEU A 360 -8.59 16.06 -13.55
C LEU A 360 -8.48 17.56 -13.26
N LEU A 361 -9.62 18.24 -13.09
CA LEU A 361 -9.70 19.66 -12.76
C LEU A 361 -8.97 19.99 -11.44
N ALA A 362 -9.10 19.13 -10.42
CA ALA A 362 -8.43 19.30 -9.14
C ALA A 362 -6.89 19.37 -9.26
N VAL A 363 -6.28 18.73 -10.28
CA VAL A 363 -4.82 18.85 -10.53
C VAL A 363 -4.45 20.25 -11.02
N VAL A 364 -5.26 20.81 -11.92
CA VAL A 364 -5.06 22.16 -12.46
C VAL A 364 -5.29 23.21 -11.37
N VAL A 365 -6.34 23.03 -10.56
CA VAL A 365 -6.63 23.89 -9.41
C VAL A 365 -5.52 23.82 -8.37
N GLU A 366 -5.00 22.63 -8.07
CA GLU A 366 -3.87 22.48 -7.16
C GLU A 366 -2.66 23.30 -7.62
N TYR A 367 -2.29 23.18 -8.91
CA TYR A 367 -1.21 23.99 -9.48
C TYR A 367 -1.48 25.49 -9.35
N ALA A 368 -2.69 25.95 -9.67
CA ALA A 368 -3.08 27.35 -9.58
C ALA A 368 -3.00 27.88 -8.13
N LEU A 369 -3.39 27.09 -7.14
CA LEU A 369 -3.29 27.46 -5.73
C LEU A 369 -1.85 27.51 -5.23
N LEU A 370 -1.01 26.52 -5.61
CA LEU A 370 0.42 26.54 -5.27
C LEU A 370 1.13 27.78 -5.83
N ARG A 371 0.77 28.21 -7.04
CA ARG A 371 1.25 29.47 -7.66
C ARG A 371 0.84 30.73 -6.89
N LYS A 372 -0.24 30.67 -6.11
CA LYS A 372 -0.73 31.76 -5.24
C LYS A 372 -0.16 31.70 -3.83
N GLY A 373 0.86 30.85 -3.59
CA GLY A 373 1.50 30.71 -2.28
C GLY A 373 0.79 29.75 -1.33
N TRP A 374 -0.23 29.01 -1.79
CA TRP A 374 -0.73 27.88 -1.00
C TRP A 374 0.34 26.80 -0.93
N ARG A 375 0.32 26.01 0.13
CA ARG A 375 1.20 24.84 0.30
C ARG A 375 0.38 23.61 0.57
N ARG A 376 0.90 22.43 0.22
CA ARG A 376 0.28 21.20 0.70
C ARG A 376 0.36 21.15 2.23
N GLU A 377 -0.69 20.64 2.87
CA GLU A 377 -0.65 20.30 4.30
C GLU A 377 0.47 19.28 4.59
N HIS A 378 0.68 18.37 3.63
CA HIS A 378 1.80 17.45 3.61
C HIS A 378 2.13 17.09 2.15
N PRO A 379 3.40 17.03 1.71
CA PRO A 379 3.71 16.83 0.29
C PRO A 379 3.20 15.52 -0.32
N LEU A 380 3.08 14.46 0.48
CA LEU A 380 2.48 13.17 0.07
C LEU A 380 0.96 13.17 0.02
N LEU A 381 0.32 14.27 0.43
CA LEU A 381 -1.13 14.43 0.44
C LEU A 381 -1.53 15.40 -0.69
N PRO A 382 -1.57 14.93 -1.95
CA PRO A 382 -1.93 15.79 -3.06
C PRO A 382 -3.33 16.36 -2.85
N ARG A 383 -3.47 17.65 -3.19
CA ARG A 383 -4.74 18.38 -3.17
C ARG A 383 -5.35 18.68 -1.79
N CYS A 384 -4.63 18.42 -0.69
CA CYS A 384 -4.88 19.07 0.60
C CYS A 384 -3.96 20.27 0.73
N LEU A 385 -4.51 21.47 0.72
CA LEU A 385 -3.74 22.71 0.68
C LEU A 385 -4.09 23.59 1.87
N VAL A 386 -3.09 24.28 2.42
CA VAL A 386 -3.21 25.28 3.48
C VAL A 386 -2.90 26.64 2.89
N ALA A 387 -3.71 27.63 3.25
CA ALA A 387 -3.54 29.01 2.79
C ALA A 387 -2.24 29.64 3.34
N PRO A 388 -1.64 30.61 2.63
CA PRO A 388 -0.39 31.27 3.05
C PRO A 388 -0.51 32.02 4.38
N ASP A 389 -1.65 32.70 4.61
CA ASP A 389 -1.84 33.65 5.72
C ASP A 389 -2.93 33.21 6.72
N SER A 390 -3.42 31.98 6.63
CA SER A 390 -4.44 31.51 7.56
C SER A 390 -4.33 30.02 7.84
N ALA A 391 -4.95 29.58 8.94
CA ALA A 391 -5.11 28.17 9.24
C ALA A 391 -6.21 27.50 8.37
N SER A 392 -6.76 28.20 7.37
CA SER A 392 -7.74 27.59 6.49
C SER A 392 -7.07 26.55 5.59
N SER A 393 -7.67 25.37 5.58
CA SER A 393 -7.31 24.28 4.69
C SER A 393 -8.41 24.07 3.66
N ILE A 394 -8.04 23.66 2.46
CA ILE A 394 -8.96 23.18 1.44
C ILE A 394 -8.55 21.76 1.02
N ASP A 395 -9.52 20.86 0.99
CA ASP A 395 -9.34 19.52 0.46
C ASP A 395 -10.06 19.42 -0.89
N LEU A 396 -9.30 19.50 -1.99
CA LEU A 396 -9.91 19.40 -3.32
C LEU A 396 -10.41 17.97 -3.60
N ASN A 397 -9.93 16.94 -2.90
CA ASN A 397 -10.48 15.58 -3.04
C ASN A 397 -11.85 15.45 -2.35
N GLU A 398 -12.11 16.24 -1.32
CA GLU A 398 -13.46 16.39 -0.77
C GLU A 398 -14.36 17.10 -1.77
N LEU A 399 -13.94 18.23 -2.34
CA LEU A 399 -14.72 18.95 -3.37
C LEU A 399 -15.03 18.09 -4.60
N VAL A 400 -14.08 17.24 -5.05
CA VAL A 400 -14.33 16.26 -6.13
C VAL A 400 -15.50 15.33 -5.81
N ARG A 401 -15.74 15.02 -4.54
CA ARG A 401 -16.81 14.11 -4.08
C ARG A 401 -18.10 14.85 -3.75
N SER A 402 -18.03 16.04 -3.15
CA SER A 402 -19.19 16.74 -2.59
C SER A 402 -19.72 17.88 -3.46
N ASP A 403 -18.84 18.69 -4.07
CA ASP A 403 -19.20 19.83 -4.91
C ASP A 403 -18.14 20.10 -6.00
N PRO A 404 -18.18 19.36 -7.12
CA PRO A 404 -17.27 19.57 -8.24
C PRO A 404 -17.31 20.98 -8.83
N GLY A 405 -18.43 21.69 -8.70
CA GLY A 405 -18.60 23.04 -9.23
C GLY A 405 -17.75 24.07 -8.49
N ALA A 406 -17.54 23.87 -7.19
CA ALA A 406 -16.69 24.74 -6.37
C ALA A 406 -15.23 24.80 -6.87
N LEU A 407 -14.72 23.75 -7.52
CA LEU A 407 -13.35 23.70 -8.06
C LEU A 407 -13.08 24.83 -9.07
N VAL A 408 -14.07 25.21 -9.88
CA VAL A 408 -13.94 26.25 -10.90
C VAL A 408 -13.60 27.60 -10.28
N THR A 409 -14.13 27.88 -9.10
CA THR A 409 -13.92 29.16 -8.40
C THR A 409 -12.46 29.41 -7.98
N HIS A 410 -11.66 28.34 -7.88
CA HIS A 410 -10.27 28.40 -7.43
C HIS A 410 -9.24 28.57 -8.55
N LEU A 411 -9.66 28.52 -9.82
CA LEU A 411 -8.80 28.79 -10.98
C LEU A 411 -8.43 30.28 -11.15
N GLY A 412 -9.05 31.19 -10.38
CA GLY A 412 -9.05 32.62 -10.65
C GLY A 412 -7.85 33.46 -10.24
#